data_AF-A0A562KZ50-F1
#
_entry.id   AF-A0A562KZ50-F1
#
_cell.length_a   1.000
_cell.length_b   1.000
_cell.length_c   1.000
_cell.angle_alpha   90.00
_cell.angle_beta   90.00
_cell.angle_gamma   90.00
#
_symmetry.space_group_name_H-M   'P 1'
#
loop_
_entity.id
_entity.type
_entity.pdbx_description
1 polymer ?
#
loop_
_entity_poly.entity_id
_entity_poly.type
_entity_poly.pdbx_seq_one_letter_code
_entity_poly.pdbx_strand_id
1 'polypeptide(L)'
;MVNQAIEPARNELGLAGEEWTINPDRGDCNDYAVSKRHELLRRGWPARVLLLSEVVMRSGEHHLVLLVRTRSGDFVLDNLTPRIKPWSRTPYRWVRVQSAGSDGLWVTVGREGV
;
A
#
# COMPACT_ATOMS: atom_id res chain seq x y z
N MET A 1 10.78 7.45 10.29
CA MET A 1 10.04 7.06 9.06
C MET A 1 8.83 6.22 9.46
N VAL A 2 7.74 6.14 8.68
CA VAL A 2 6.51 5.43 9.10
C VAL A 2 6.77 3.98 9.54
N ASN A 3 7.63 3.22 8.84
CA ASN A 3 7.99 1.83 9.23
C ASN A 3 8.60 1.69 10.63
N GLN A 4 9.11 2.77 11.21
CA GLN A 4 9.69 2.79 12.56
C GLN A 4 8.77 3.43 13.60
N ALA A 5 7.72 4.13 13.17
CA ALA A 5 6.83 4.89 14.03
C ALA A 5 5.59 4.10 14.47
N ILE A 6 5.21 3.08 13.70
CA ILE A 6 4.10 2.18 14.01
C ILE A 6 4.71 0.84 14.40
N GLU A 7 4.28 0.27 15.53
CA GLU A 7 4.60 -1.10 15.93
C GLU A 7 3.68 -2.10 15.18
N PRO A 8 4.23 -3.14 14.54
CA PRO A 8 3.40 -4.10 13.82
C PRO A 8 2.46 -4.85 14.76
N ALA A 9 1.16 -4.85 14.45
CA ALA A 9 0.14 -5.64 15.14
C ALA A 9 -0.84 -6.21 14.11
N ARG A 10 -1.19 -7.49 14.20
CA ARG A 10 -2.14 -8.10 13.27
C ARG A 10 -3.57 -7.77 13.67
N ASN A 11 -4.44 -7.49 12.70
CA ASN A 11 -5.87 -7.50 12.92
C ASN A 11 -6.40 -8.94 13.06
N GLU A 12 -6.73 -9.34 14.29
CA GLU A 12 -7.24 -10.69 14.61
C GLU A 12 -8.74 -10.87 14.30
N LEU A 13 -9.47 -9.77 14.15
CA LEU A 13 -10.91 -9.77 13.89
C LEU A 13 -11.23 -9.83 12.39
N GLY A 14 -10.21 -9.79 11.53
CA GLY A 14 -10.36 -9.75 10.08
C GLY A 14 -11.19 -8.53 9.64
N LEU A 15 -11.96 -8.67 8.56
CA LEU A 15 -12.78 -7.60 7.99
C LEU A 15 -13.76 -6.97 9.00
N ALA A 16 -14.18 -7.70 10.03
CA ALA A 16 -15.13 -7.21 11.03
C ALA A 16 -14.50 -6.18 11.99
N GLY A 17 -13.18 -6.20 12.17
CA GLY A 17 -12.43 -5.22 12.96
C GLY A 17 -11.49 -4.37 12.11
N GLU A 18 -11.69 -4.34 10.79
CA GLU A 18 -10.84 -3.56 9.91
C GLU A 18 -11.11 -2.06 10.08
N GLU A 19 -10.16 -1.36 10.68
CA GLU A 19 -10.10 0.09 10.77
C GLU A 19 -8.81 0.59 10.12
N TRP A 20 -8.87 1.74 9.46
CA TRP A 20 -7.73 2.30 8.72
C TRP A 20 -7.32 3.61 9.37
N THR A 21 -6.30 3.56 10.20
CA THR A 21 -5.85 4.66 11.05
C THR A 21 -4.57 5.29 10.48
N ILE A 22 -4.52 6.63 10.51
CA ILE A 22 -3.32 7.38 10.11
C ILE A 22 -2.42 7.57 11.33
N ASN A 23 -1.19 7.09 11.22
CA ASN A 23 -0.14 7.14 12.23
C ASN A 23 -0.56 6.61 13.62
N PRO A 24 -1.16 5.40 13.73
CA PRO A 24 -1.41 4.78 15.02
C PRO A 24 -0.10 4.32 15.68
N ASP A 25 -0.12 4.10 17.00
CA ASP A 25 1.03 3.50 17.70
C ASP A 25 1.27 2.04 17.29
N ARG A 26 0.18 1.31 17.00
CA ARG A 26 0.20 -0.10 16.57
C ARG A 26 -0.76 -0.30 15.39
N GLY A 27 -0.41 -1.13 14.42
CA GLY A 27 -1.28 -1.36 13.26
C GLY A 27 -0.80 -2.44 12.28
N ASP A 28 -1.66 -2.80 11.33
CA ASP A 28 -1.36 -3.73 10.24
C ASP A 28 -1.18 -3.02 8.88
N CYS A 29 -1.15 -3.79 7.80
CA CYS A 29 -0.62 -3.34 6.51
C CYS A 29 -1.34 -2.10 5.92
N ASN A 30 -2.66 -2.03 6.12
CA ASN A 30 -3.51 -0.90 5.75
C ASN A 30 -3.10 0.40 6.47
N ASP A 31 -2.88 0.37 7.78
CA ASP A 31 -2.46 1.51 8.60
C ASP A 31 -1.13 2.08 8.10
N TYR A 32 -0.15 1.22 7.84
CA TYR A 32 1.13 1.64 7.28
C TYR A 32 0.96 2.29 5.90
N ALA A 33 0.13 1.72 5.04
CA ALA A 33 -0.07 2.21 3.68
C ALA A 33 -0.74 3.59 3.67
N VAL A 34 -1.81 3.78 4.45
CA VAL A 34 -2.49 5.09 4.55
C VAL A 34 -1.63 6.13 5.25
N SER A 35 -0.86 5.73 6.27
CA SER A 35 0.05 6.63 6.97
C SER A 35 1.14 7.16 6.03
N LYS A 36 1.75 6.29 5.23
CA LYS A 36 2.74 6.71 4.21
C LYS A 36 2.13 7.61 3.15
N ARG A 37 0.91 7.29 2.70
CA ARG A 37 0.18 8.10 1.73
C ARG A 37 -0.05 9.51 2.29
N HIS A 38 -0.53 9.60 3.53
CA HIS A 38 -0.74 10.85 4.25
C HIS A 38 0.55 11.66 4.37
N GLU A 39 1.66 11.04 4.78
CA GLU A 39 2.94 11.74 4.91
C GLU A 39 3.43 12.32 3.57
N LEU A 40 3.24 11.59 2.46
CA LEU A 40 3.62 12.09 1.13
C LEU A 40 2.67 13.20 0.65
N LEU A 41 1.36 13.09 0.91
CA LEU A 41 0.40 14.16 0.65
C LEU A 41 0.77 15.44 1.38
N ARG A 42 1.12 15.36 2.67
CA ARG A 42 1.59 16.51 3.46
C ARG A 42 2.88 17.13 2.93
N ARG A 43 3.70 16.36 2.22
CA ARG A 43 4.92 16.83 1.54
C ARG A 43 4.65 17.39 0.14
N GLY A 44 3.40 17.52 -0.27
CA GLY A 44 3.00 18.11 -1.55
C GLY A 44 2.99 17.14 -2.74
N TRP A 45 3.09 15.83 -2.50
CA TRP A 45 2.96 14.86 -3.59
C TRP A 45 1.50 14.81 -4.08
N PRO A 46 1.27 14.77 -5.40
CA PRO A 46 -0.09 14.71 -5.93
C PRO A 46 -0.82 13.42 -5.55
N ALA A 47 -2.04 13.51 -5.03
CA ALA A 47 -2.83 12.34 -4.62
C ALA A 47 -2.97 11.29 -5.74
N ARG A 48 -3.09 11.73 -6.99
CA ARG A 48 -3.22 10.86 -8.18
C ARG A 48 -2.04 9.91 -8.42
N VAL A 49 -0.88 10.17 -7.80
CA VAL A 49 0.30 9.32 -7.91
C VAL A 49 0.55 8.46 -6.67
N LEU A 50 -0.28 8.59 -5.63
CA LEU A 50 -0.16 7.88 -4.36
C LEU A 50 -1.34 6.92 -4.20
N LEU A 51 -1.20 5.73 -4.77
CA LEU A 51 -2.29 4.77 -4.94
C LEU A 51 -2.13 3.61 -3.96
N LEU A 52 -3.20 3.27 -3.26
CA LEU A 52 -3.23 2.06 -2.44
C LEU A 52 -3.36 0.84 -3.36
N SER A 53 -2.69 -0.25 -3.03
CA SER A 53 -2.77 -1.47 -3.82
C SER A 53 -2.85 -2.70 -2.95
N GLU A 54 -3.79 -3.57 -3.29
CA GLU A 54 -3.90 -4.90 -2.74
C GLU A 54 -3.07 -5.86 -3.58
N VAL A 55 -2.26 -6.65 -2.89
CA VAL A 55 -1.39 -7.67 -3.47
C VAL A 55 -1.51 -8.98 -2.70
N VAL A 56 -1.09 -10.07 -3.34
CA VAL A 56 -0.94 -11.36 -2.66
C VAL A 56 0.54 -11.68 -2.54
N MET A 57 0.96 -11.95 -1.30
CA MET A 57 2.31 -12.37 -0.96
C MET A 57 2.57 -13.82 -1.40
N ARG A 58 3.84 -14.26 -1.34
CA ARG A 58 4.20 -15.65 -1.63
C ARG A 58 3.53 -16.67 -0.69
N SER A 59 3.20 -16.25 0.53
CA SER A 59 2.44 -17.05 1.50
C SER A 59 0.98 -17.29 1.08
N GLY A 60 0.47 -16.54 0.10
CA GLY A 60 -0.95 -16.52 -0.25
C GLY A 60 -1.77 -15.50 0.54
N GLU A 61 -1.19 -14.86 1.56
CA GLU A 61 -1.86 -13.82 2.34
C GLU A 61 -1.97 -12.50 1.55
N HIS A 62 -3.10 -11.83 1.72
CA HIS A 62 -3.35 -10.51 1.15
C HIS A 62 -2.58 -9.45 1.94
N HIS A 63 -2.05 -8.46 1.23
CA HIS A 63 -1.23 -7.40 1.80
C HIS A 63 -1.56 -6.08 1.12
N LEU A 64 -1.57 -5.00 1.89
CA LEU A 64 -1.77 -3.66 1.36
C LEU A 64 -0.45 -2.88 1.34
N VAL A 65 -0.16 -2.28 0.19
CA VAL A 65 1.03 -1.45 -0.01
C VAL A 65 0.67 -0.11 -0.62
N LEU A 66 1.57 0.86 -0.48
CA LEU A 66 1.49 2.12 -1.20
C LEU A 66 2.28 2.03 -2.51
N LEU A 67 1.59 2.21 -3.62
CA LEU A 67 2.18 2.37 -4.95
C LEU A 67 2.36 3.86 -5.26
N VAL A 68 3.59 4.25 -5.56
CA VAL A 68 3.97 5.62 -5.92
C VAL A 68 4.35 5.66 -7.39
N ARG A 69 3.53 6.34 -8.20
CA ARG A 69 3.81 6.55 -9.62
C ARG A 69 4.74 7.73 -9.82
N THR A 70 5.81 7.53 -10.58
CA THR A 70 6.77 8.59 -10.90
C THR A 70 7.08 8.61 -12.39
N ARG A 71 7.80 9.62 -12.85
CA ARG A 71 8.26 9.68 -14.25
C ARG A 71 9.22 8.55 -14.63
N SER A 72 9.93 7.97 -13.65
CA SER A 72 10.89 6.88 -13.85
C SER A 72 10.29 5.49 -13.62
N GLY A 73 8.98 5.43 -13.33
CA GLY A 73 8.25 4.20 -13.10
C GLY A 73 7.54 4.15 -11.75
N ASP A 74 6.96 2.98 -11.47
CA ASP A 74 6.12 2.74 -10.31
C ASP A 74 6.91 2.05 -9.20
N PHE A 75 6.84 2.61 -8.00
CA PHE A 75 7.61 2.17 -6.83
C PHE A 75 6.70 1.77 -5.68
N VAL A 76 7.12 0.76 -4.93
CA VAL A 76 6.37 0.20 -3.81
C VAL A 76 6.99 0.62 -2.49
N LEU A 77 6.15 1.20 -1.64
CA LEU A 77 6.45 1.54 -0.26
C LEU A 77 5.71 0.58 0.67
N ASP A 78 6.48 -0.22 1.39
CA ASP A 78 5.99 -1.42 2.09
C ASP A 78 6.43 -1.41 3.57
N ASN A 79 5.61 -1.91 4.49
CA ASN A 79 5.96 -2.04 5.91
C ASN A 79 6.86 -3.25 6.17
N LEU A 80 6.75 -4.31 5.37
CA LEU A 80 7.56 -5.52 5.51
C LEU A 80 9.03 -5.32 5.17
N THR A 81 9.38 -4.24 4.47
CA THR A 81 10.76 -3.89 4.15
C THR A 81 10.96 -2.38 4.06
N PRO A 82 12.06 -1.82 4.58
CA PRO A 82 12.37 -0.41 4.39
C PRO A 82 12.85 -0.08 2.96
N ARG A 83 13.10 -1.09 2.12
CA ARG A 83 13.62 -0.90 0.76
C ARG A 83 12.48 -0.54 -0.19
N ILE A 84 12.58 0.64 -0.81
CA ILE A 84 11.72 1.03 -1.94
C ILE A 84 12.16 0.23 -3.16
N LYS A 85 11.22 -0.46 -3.80
CA LYS A 85 11.48 -1.31 -4.98
C LYS A 85 10.58 -0.92 -6.14
N PRO A 86 11.03 -1.04 -7.40
CA PRO A 86 10.12 -1.01 -8.53
C PRO A 86 9.05 -2.09 -8.37
N TRP A 87 7.80 -1.81 -8.76
CA TRP A 87 6.68 -2.77 -8.80
C TRP A 87 7.12 -4.12 -9.36
N SER A 88 7.85 -4.10 -10.47
CA SER A 88 8.21 -5.29 -11.25
C SER A 88 9.27 -6.17 -10.59
N ARG A 89 9.89 -5.65 -9.52
CA ARG A 89 10.91 -6.36 -8.72
C ARG A 89 10.39 -6.74 -7.33
N THR A 90 9.09 -6.60 -7.09
CA THR A 90 8.45 -7.12 -5.88
C THR A 90 8.04 -8.58 -6.08
N PRO A 91 8.06 -9.40 -5.02
CA PRO A 91 7.67 -10.81 -5.10
C PRO A 91 6.14 -11.01 -5.05
N TYR A 92 5.36 -10.01 -5.48
CA TYR A 92 3.92 -9.93 -5.26
C TYR A 92 3.12 -10.27 -6.51
N ARG A 93 1.94 -10.85 -6.31
CA ARG A 93 0.90 -10.91 -7.33
C ARG A 93 -0.07 -9.75 -7.11
N TRP A 94 -0.20 -8.88 -8.10
CA TRP A 94 -1.06 -7.69 -8.01
C TRP A 94 -2.53 -8.06 -8.21
N VAL A 95 -3.41 -7.58 -7.31
CA VAL A 95 -4.85 -7.86 -7.36
C VAL A 95 -5.59 -6.65 -7.93
N ARG A 96 -5.51 -5.53 -7.23
CA ARG A 96 -6.20 -4.29 -7.60
C ARG A 96 -5.46 -3.07 -7.07
N VAL A 97 -5.58 -1.97 -7.78
CA VAL A 97 -4.98 -0.67 -7.43
C VAL A 97 -6.09 0.38 -7.34
N GLN A 98 -6.01 1.27 -6.37
CA GLN A 98 -6.88 2.42 -6.25
C GLN A 98 -6.82 3.27 -7.54
N SER A 99 -7.98 3.70 -8.03
CA SER A 99 -8.08 4.57 -9.20
C SER A 99 -7.52 5.95 -8.91
N ALA A 100 -6.75 6.49 -9.84
CA ALA A 100 -6.23 7.85 -9.75
C ALA A 100 -7.37 8.85 -10.03
N GLY A 101 -7.83 9.56 -9.00
CA GLY A 101 -8.81 10.64 -9.14
C GLY A 101 -10.22 10.34 -8.64
N SER A 102 -10.44 9.19 -7.99
CA SER A 102 -11.70 8.91 -7.31
C SER A 102 -11.44 8.18 -6.01
N ASP A 103 -11.75 8.82 -4.88
CA ASP A 103 -11.73 8.16 -3.59
C ASP A 103 -12.71 6.98 -3.63
N GLY A 104 -12.24 5.78 -3.28
CA GLY A 104 -13.04 4.56 -3.19
C GLY A 104 -13.14 3.67 -4.43
N LEU A 105 -12.75 4.13 -5.63
CA LEU A 105 -12.75 3.25 -6.82
C LEU A 105 -11.47 2.42 -6.89
N TRP A 106 -11.61 1.12 -7.09
CA TRP A 106 -10.50 0.17 -7.27
C TRP A 106 -10.55 -0.45 -8.67
N VAL A 107 -9.41 -0.48 -9.35
CA VAL A 107 -9.26 -1.10 -10.66
C VAL A 107 -8.53 -2.42 -10.49
N THR A 108 -9.17 -3.52 -10.91
CA THR A 108 -8.50 -4.83 -10.97
C THR A 108 -7.35 -4.76 -11.96
N VAL A 109 -6.17 -5.21 -11.53
CA VAL A 109 -5.04 -5.34 -12.44
C VAL A 109 -5.35 -6.53 -13.33
N GLY A 110 -5.76 -6.26 -14.57
CA GLY A 110 -5.96 -7.31 -15.58
C GLY A 110 -4.68 -8.14 -15.72
N ARG A 111 -4.83 -9.45 -15.90
CA ARG A 111 -3.70 -10.32 -16.26
C ARG A 111 -3.22 -9.92 -17.66
N GLU A 112 -2.29 -8.98 -17.76
CA GLU A 112 -1.55 -8.79 -19.00
C GLU A 112 -0.44 -9.85 -19.08
N GLY A 113 -0.65 -10.81 -19.99
CA GLY A 113 0.38 -11.37 -20.87
C GLY A 113 1.40 -12.32 -20.25
N VAL A 114 1.25 -13.60 -20.58
CA VAL A 114 2.39 -14.53 -20.79
C VAL A 114 3.19 -14.04 -22.00
#